data_AF-A0A388M693-F1
#
_entry.id   AF-A0A388M693-F1
#
_cell.length_a   1.000
_cell.length_b   1.000
_cell.length_c   1.000
_cell.angle_alpha   90.00
_cell.angle_beta   90.00
_cell.angle_gamma   90.00
#
_symmetry.space_group_name_H-M   'P 1'
#
loop_
_entity.id
_entity.type
_entity.pdbx_description
1 polymer ?
#
loop_
_entity_poly.entity_id
_entity_poly.type
_entity_poly.pdbx_seq_one_letter_code
_entity_poly.pdbx_strand_id
1 'polypeptide(L)'
;MIWLFCGWQAARHEYLQLREEQAFKLCLKHLRQCNYDAFAALQKHKGGLQLEDELLAQLHNLLVLQGDDKATERVLRRAGEDGLFEEYVLNSSYKPVWSRVVPEQTDCQRPGMRGGHQMCIDPEEGKIYLIGGWDGEKDLSDFWVFEIATSSWRLLSEDTAQDGGPGPRSCHKVR
;
A
#
# COMPACT_ATOMS: atom_id res chain seq x y z
N MET A 1 -46.46 -19.63 8.43
CA MET A 1 -46.20 -20.28 7.12
C MET A 1 -46.25 -19.31 5.94
N ILE A 2 -47.15 -18.31 5.91
CA ILE A 2 -47.28 -17.33 4.81
C ILE A 2 -46.08 -16.36 4.72
N TRP A 3 -45.50 -15.93 5.85
CA TRP A 3 -44.34 -15.03 5.88
C TRP A 3 -43.04 -15.62 5.30
N LEU A 4 -42.82 -16.93 5.46
CA LEU A 4 -41.67 -17.64 4.87
C LEU A 4 -41.77 -17.72 3.35
N PHE A 5 -42.98 -17.88 2.81
CA PHE A 5 -43.22 -17.92 1.36
C PHE A 5 -42.99 -16.55 0.69
N CYS A 6 -43.40 -15.48 1.37
CA CYS A 6 -43.25 -14.11 0.86
C CYS A 6 -41.77 -13.66 0.88
N GLY A 7 -41.02 -13.98 1.95
CA GLY A 7 -39.57 -13.73 2.02
C GLY A 7 -38.78 -14.54 0.99
N TRP A 8 -39.21 -15.76 0.68
CA TRP A 8 -38.57 -16.59 -0.33
C TRP A 8 -38.82 -16.09 -1.76
N GLN A 9 -40.01 -15.57 -2.04
CA GLN A 9 -40.32 -14.92 -3.33
C GLN A 9 -39.54 -13.63 -3.52
N ALA A 10 -39.40 -12.80 -2.48
CA ALA A 10 -38.60 -11.57 -2.53
C ALA A 10 -37.11 -11.87 -2.76
N ALA A 11 -36.52 -12.78 -1.96
CA ALA A 11 -35.13 -13.19 -2.12
C ALA A 11 -34.85 -13.85 -3.47
N ARG A 12 -35.81 -14.63 -4.01
CA ARG A 12 -35.70 -15.22 -5.35
C ARG A 12 -35.73 -14.15 -6.44
N HIS A 13 -36.56 -13.12 -6.30
CA HIS A 13 -36.60 -12.00 -7.24
C HIS A 13 -35.29 -11.22 -7.23
N GLU A 14 -34.76 -10.92 -6.05
CA GLU A 14 -33.49 -10.24 -5.86
C GLU A 14 -32.32 -11.06 -6.45
N TYR A 15 -32.29 -12.37 -6.20
CA TYR A 15 -31.31 -13.27 -6.81
C TYR A 15 -31.40 -13.29 -8.34
N LEU A 16 -32.61 -13.35 -8.92
CA LEU A 16 -32.79 -13.37 -10.36
C LEU A 16 -32.34 -12.05 -11.00
N GLN A 17 -32.65 -10.91 -10.37
CA GLN A 17 -32.16 -9.60 -10.81
C GLN A 17 -30.64 -9.52 -10.77
N LEU A 18 -30.01 -9.90 -9.65
CA LEU A 18 -28.56 -9.94 -9.52
C LEU A 18 -27.93 -10.85 -10.59
N ARG A 19 -28.52 -12.02 -10.85
CA ARG A 19 -28.03 -12.94 -11.87
C ARG A 19 -28.10 -12.35 -13.28
N GLU A 20 -29.20 -11.68 -13.62
CA GLU A 20 -29.36 -10.99 -14.90
C GLU A 20 -28.36 -9.84 -15.05
N GLU A 21 -28.16 -9.03 -14.01
CA GLU A 21 -27.17 -7.96 -14.01
C GLU A 21 -25.74 -8.47 -14.20
N GLN A 22 -25.36 -9.55 -13.49
CA GLN A 22 -24.03 -10.14 -13.62
C GLN A 22 -23.81 -10.77 -15.00
N ALA A 23 -24.81 -11.48 -15.54
CA ALA A 23 -24.75 -12.01 -16.89
C ALA A 23 -24.58 -10.89 -17.93
N PHE A 24 -25.32 -9.78 -17.75
CA PHE A 24 -25.21 -8.63 -18.63
C PHE A 24 -23.82 -7.97 -18.56
N LYS A 25 -23.26 -7.77 -17.36
CA LYS A 25 -21.89 -7.26 -17.15
C LYS A 25 -20.83 -8.14 -17.81
N LEU A 26 -20.98 -9.47 -17.72
CA LEU A 26 -20.07 -10.43 -18.37
C LEU A 26 -20.15 -10.33 -19.90
N CYS A 27 -21.36 -10.25 -20.47
CA CYS A 27 -21.54 -10.06 -21.90
C CYS A 27 -20.91 -8.75 -22.38
N LEU A 28 -21.12 -7.65 -21.65
CA LEU A 28 -20.50 -6.35 -21.97
C LEU A 28 -18.97 -6.42 -21.93
N LYS A 29 -18.39 -7.05 -20.90
CA LYS A 29 -16.95 -7.25 -20.80
C LYS A 29 -16.40 -8.00 -22.02
N HIS A 30 -17.08 -9.07 -22.44
CA HIS A 30 -16.69 -9.84 -23.61
C HIS A 30 -16.78 -9.02 -24.91
N LEU A 31 -17.88 -8.30 -25.12
CA LEU A 31 -18.06 -7.43 -26.29
C LEU A 31 -16.96 -6.36 -26.37
N ARG A 32 -16.57 -5.80 -25.22
CA ARG A 32 -15.50 -4.81 -25.11
C ARG A 32 -14.13 -5.40 -25.41
N GLN A 33 -13.81 -6.58 -24.87
CA GLN A 33 -12.54 -7.28 -25.14
C GLN A 33 -12.37 -7.64 -26.62
N CYS A 34 -13.46 -7.98 -27.29
CA CYS A 34 -13.45 -8.29 -28.72
C CYS A 34 -13.60 -7.04 -29.61
N ASN A 35 -13.65 -5.84 -29.01
CA ASN A 35 -13.82 -4.56 -29.69
C ASN A 35 -15.03 -4.52 -30.66
N TYR A 36 -16.14 -5.16 -30.27
CA TYR A 36 -17.36 -5.14 -31.08
C TYR A 36 -18.10 -3.81 -30.94
N ASP A 37 -18.53 -3.23 -32.06
CA ASP A 37 -19.33 -1.98 -32.12
C ASP A 37 -20.62 -2.04 -31.31
N ALA A 38 -21.12 -3.26 -31.06
CA ALA A 38 -22.29 -3.53 -30.23
C ALA A 38 -22.16 -2.93 -28.82
N PHE A 39 -20.95 -2.86 -28.25
CA PHE A 39 -20.72 -2.24 -26.94
C PHE A 39 -21.08 -0.74 -26.96
N ALA A 40 -20.55 0.00 -27.93
CA ALA A 40 -20.81 1.42 -28.08
C ALA A 40 -22.29 1.70 -28.43
N ALA A 41 -22.91 0.83 -29.23
CA ALA A 41 -24.33 0.91 -29.53
C ALA A 41 -25.19 0.74 -28.27
N LEU A 42 -24.91 -0.28 -27.44
CA LEU A 42 -25.64 -0.55 -26.20
C LEU A 42 -25.48 0.57 -25.17
N GLN A 43 -24.29 1.17 -25.08
CA GLN A 43 -24.03 2.31 -24.19
C GLN A 43 -24.81 3.57 -24.61
N LYS A 44 -24.99 3.80 -25.92
CA LYS A 44 -25.78 4.93 -26.45
C LYS A 44 -27.29 4.71 -26.37
N HIS A 45 -27.77 3.47 -26.58
CA HIS A 45 -29.20 3.21 -26.78
C HIS A 45 -30.04 3.18 -25.51
N LYS A 46 -29.44 2.90 -24.34
CA LYS A 46 -30.16 2.79 -23.07
C LYS A 46 -29.98 4.09 -22.26
N GLY A 47 -30.71 5.13 -22.66
CA GLY A 47 -30.66 6.48 -22.09
C GLY A 47 -30.88 6.51 -20.56
N GLY A 48 -29.78 6.42 -19.80
CA GLY A 48 -29.75 6.60 -18.35
C GLY A 48 -29.10 5.46 -17.56
N LEU A 49 -28.80 4.30 -18.16
CA LEU A 49 -28.06 3.24 -17.46
C LEU A 49 -26.56 3.42 -17.65
N GLN A 50 -25.85 3.87 -16.60
CA GLN A 50 -24.39 3.73 -16.53
C GLN A 50 -24.08 2.23 -16.47
N LEU A 51 -23.63 1.67 -17.60
CA LEU A 51 -23.28 0.26 -17.73
C LEU A 51 -21.93 -0.09 -17.10
N GLU A 52 -21.09 0.93 -16.93
CA GLU A 52 -19.75 0.84 -16.38
C GLU A 52 -19.45 2.14 -15.64
N ASP A 53 -18.57 2.04 -14.66
CA ASP A 53 -18.04 3.20 -13.94
C ASP A 53 -17.23 4.09 -14.89
N GLU A 54 -17.33 5.41 -14.71
CA GLU A 54 -16.64 6.39 -15.55
C GLU A 54 -15.12 6.24 -15.48
N LEU A 55 -14.58 5.85 -14.31
CA LEU A 55 -13.15 5.62 -14.12
C LEU A 55 -12.67 4.39 -14.90
N LEU A 56 -13.45 3.31 -14.92
CA LEU A 56 -13.13 2.11 -15.69
C LEU A 56 -13.17 2.38 -17.20
N ALA A 57 -14.17 3.13 -17.66
CA ALA A 57 -14.26 3.55 -19.06
C ALA A 57 -13.07 4.43 -19.46
N GLN A 58 -12.66 5.35 -18.58
CA GLN A 58 -11.49 6.20 -18.77
C GLN A 58 -10.19 5.37 -18.82
N LEU A 59 -10.00 4.45 -17.86
CA LEU A 59 -8.82 3.59 -17.80
C LEU A 59 -8.67 2.74 -19.06
N HIS A 60 -9.76 2.15 -19.54
CA HIS A 60 -9.69 1.38 -20.79
C HIS A 60 -9.35 2.25 -22.00
N ASN A 61 -9.87 3.49 -22.08
CA ASN A 61 -9.51 4.37 -23.18
C ASN A 61 -8.00 4.70 -23.15
N LEU A 62 -7.48 5.10 -21.98
CA LEU A 62 -6.07 5.45 -21.82
C LEU A 62 -5.14 4.25 -22.04
N LEU A 63 -5.42 3.12 -21.39
CA LEU A 63 -4.52 1.96 -21.38
C LEU A 63 -4.66 1.10 -22.63
N VAL A 64 -5.89 0.80 -23.07
CA VAL A 64 -6.14 -0.19 -24.13
C VAL A 64 -6.20 0.47 -25.51
N LEU A 65 -6.86 1.63 -25.63
CA LEU A 65 -7.03 2.28 -26.93
C LEU A 65 -5.87 3.21 -27.28
N GLN A 66 -5.37 3.97 -26.31
CA GLN A 66 -4.33 4.98 -26.52
C GLN A 66 -2.92 4.47 -26.18
N GLY A 67 -2.80 3.51 -25.26
CA GLY A 67 -1.49 3.07 -24.74
C GLY A 67 -0.75 4.15 -23.95
N ASP A 68 -1.47 5.11 -23.36
CA ASP A 68 -0.87 6.17 -22.54
C ASP A 68 -0.71 5.70 -21.08
N ASP A 69 0.42 5.06 -20.83
CA ASP A 69 0.79 4.55 -19.49
C ASP A 69 0.87 5.67 -18.45
N LYS A 70 1.39 6.85 -18.84
CA LYS A 70 1.59 7.98 -17.92
C LYS A 70 0.25 8.58 -17.49
N ALA A 71 -0.68 8.74 -18.42
CA ALA A 71 -2.03 9.20 -18.09
C ALA A 71 -2.77 8.18 -17.23
N THR A 72 -2.63 6.89 -17.55
CA THR A 72 -3.21 5.79 -16.77
C THR A 72 -2.69 5.81 -15.32
N GLU A 73 -1.37 5.97 -15.14
CA GLU A 73 -0.76 6.04 -13.80
C GLU A 73 -1.30 7.23 -12.99
N ARG A 74 -1.48 8.40 -13.62
CA ARG A 74 -2.07 9.57 -12.94
C ARG A 74 -3.49 9.32 -12.47
N VAL A 75 -4.32 8.66 -13.28
CA VAL A 75 -5.70 8.30 -12.91
C VAL A 75 -5.71 7.31 -11.75
N LEU A 76 -4.87 6.27 -11.79
CA LEU A 76 -4.75 5.29 -10.72
C LEU A 76 -4.24 5.92 -9.42
N ARG A 77 -3.24 6.81 -9.49
CA ARG A 77 -2.73 7.51 -8.31
C ARG A 77 -3.80 8.35 -7.64
N ARG A 78 -4.57 9.12 -8.44
CA ARG A 78 -5.69 9.90 -7.94
C ARG A 78 -6.78 9.04 -7.31
N ALA A 79 -7.15 7.92 -7.94
CA ALA A 79 -8.10 6.97 -7.35
C ALA A 79 -7.61 6.41 -6.01
N GLY A 80 -6.29 6.22 -5.85
CA GLY A 80 -5.68 5.85 -4.58
C GLY A 80 -5.75 6.96 -3.53
N GLU A 81 -5.48 8.22 -3.91
CA GLU A 81 -5.63 9.40 -3.03
C GLU A 81 -7.09 9.61 -2.60
N ASP A 82 -8.05 9.29 -3.47
CA ASP A 82 -9.49 9.34 -3.19
C ASP A 82 -9.99 8.13 -2.35
N GLY A 83 -9.10 7.22 -1.96
CA GLY A 83 -9.42 6.08 -1.07
C GLY A 83 -10.09 4.89 -1.77
N LEU A 84 -10.15 4.85 -3.11
CA LEU A 84 -10.86 3.80 -3.85
C LEU A 84 -10.32 2.38 -3.57
N PHE A 85 -9.05 2.27 -3.19
CA PHE A 85 -8.38 0.99 -2.91
C PHE A 85 -8.33 0.63 -1.42
N GLU A 86 -8.85 1.46 -0.52
CA GLU A 86 -8.62 1.32 0.92
C GLU A 86 -9.22 0.02 1.48
N GLU A 87 -10.47 -0.28 1.15
CA GLU A 87 -11.12 -1.55 1.54
C GLU A 87 -10.37 -2.77 0.99
N TYR A 88 -9.88 -2.69 -0.26
CA TYR A 88 -9.11 -3.77 -0.87
C TYR A 88 -7.77 -3.97 -0.17
N VAL A 89 -7.04 -2.88 0.13
CA VAL A 89 -5.76 -2.92 0.83
C VAL A 89 -5.93 -3.50 2.23
N LEU A 90 -6.98 -3.12 2.95
CA LEU A 90 -7.29 -3.63 4.29
C LEU A 90 -7.59 -5.14 4.29
N ASN A 91 -8.27 -5.63 3.25
CA ASN A 91 -8.63 -7.05 3.11
C ASN A 91 -7.55 -7.91 2.43
N SER A 92 -6.52 -7.28 1.86
CA SER A 92 -5.45 -7.98 1.17
C SER A 92 -4.53 -8.69 2.16
N SER A 93 -4.20 -9.96 1.90
CA SER A 93 -3.19 -10.66 2.69
C SER A 93 -1.82 -10.00 2.51
N TYR A 94 -1.25 -9.49 3.61
CA TYR A 94 0.13 -9.00 3.61
C TYR A 94 1.10 -10.13 3.27
N LYS A 95 1.94 -9.90 2.26
CA LYS A 95 3.08 -10.78 1.93
C LYS A 95 4.37 -10.06 2.31
N PRO A 96 4.91 -10.28 3.51
CA PRO A 96 6.14 -9.62 3.92
C PRO A 96 7.29 -10.12 3.06
N VAL A 97 8.05 -9.19 2.48
CA VAL A 97 9.30 -9.48 1.78
C VAL A 97 10.42 -8.82 2.55
N TRP A 98 11.38 -9.64 2.99
CA TRP A 98 12.58 -9.14 3.64
C TRP A 98 13.61 -8.82 2.58
N SER A 99 14.06 -7.57 2.56
CA SER A 99 15.18 -7.14 1.72
C SER A 99 16.14 -6.30 2.56
N ARG A 100 17.41 -6.33 2.20
CA ARG A 100 18.43 -5.52 2.87
C ARG A 100 18.30 -4.08 2.38
N VAL A 101 18.06 -3.15 3.29
CA VAL A 101 18.17 -1.71 3.01
C VAL A 101 19.64 -1.38 2.82
N VAL A 102 19.98 -0.82 1.65
CA VAL A 102 21.35 -0.35 1.33
C VAL A 102 21.30 1.17 1.34
N PRO A 103 22.14 1.85 2.14
CA PRO A 103 22.22 3.31 2.10
C PRO A 103 22.60 3.79 0.69
N GLU A 104 21.94 4.84 0.18
CA GLU A 104 22.17 5.34 -1.19
C GLU A 104 23.57 5.96 -1.38
N GLN A 105 24.20 6.42 -0.30
CA GLN A 105 25.49 7.13 -0.34
C GLN A 105 26.61 6.30 0.31
N THR A 106 27.69 6.09 -0.45
CA THR A 106 28.85 5.28 -0.07
C THR A 106 29.76 5.91 0.99
N ASP A 107 29.67 7.24 1.17
CA ASP A 107 30.48 8.01 2.15
C ASP A 107 29.77 8.23 3.49
N CYS A 108 28.61 7.59 3.72
CA CYS A 108 27.82 7.83 4.91
C CYS A 108 28.43 7.16 6.15
N GLN A 109 28.74 7.97 7.16
CA GLN A 109 28.89 7.53 8.54
C GLN A 109 27.73 6.59 8.89
N ARG A 110 28.04 5.37 9.30
CA ARG A 110 27.07 4.36 9.71
C ARG A 110 27.56 3.71 11.01
N PRO A 111 26.65 3.21 11.85
CA PRO A 111 27.06 2.47 13.02
C PRO A 111 27.93 1.27 12.61
N GLY A 112 29.04 1.10 13.33
CA GLY A 112 29.92 -0.07 13.17
C GLY A 112 29.23 -1.38 13.58
N MET A 113 29.93 -2.49 13.37
CA MET A 113 29.50 -3.82 13.82
C MET A 113 29.23 -3.80 15.32
N ARG A 114 28.08 -4.33 15.75
CA ARG A 114 27.67 -4.34 17.15
C ARG A 114 26.64 -5.41 17.47
N GLY A 115 26.73 -6.00 18.66
CA GLY A 115 25.74 -6.91 19.24
C GLY A 115 24.99 -6.28 20.41
N GLY A 116 23.78 -6.74 20.72
CA GLY A 116 23.02 -6.32 21.90
C GLY A 116 22.61 -4.84 21.93
N HIS A 117 22.70 -4.13 20.80
CA HIS A 117 22.19 -2.76 20.66
C HIS A 117 20.66 -2.75 20.76
N GLN A 118 20.08 -1.59 21.02
CA GLN A 118 18.64 -1.40 21.03
C GLN A 118 18.22 -0.44 19.93
N MET A 119 17.02 -0.65 19.40
CA MET A 119 16.43 0.19 18.36
C MET A 119 14.98 0.51 18.68
N CYS A 120 14.54 1.71 18.30
CA CYS A 120 13.13 2.08 18.27
C CYS A 120 12.81 2.84 16.97
N ILE A 121 11.55 2.79 16.56
CA ILE A 121 11.05 3.50 15.38
C ILE A 121 10.08 4.58 15.82
N ASP A 122 10.24 5.76 15.24
CA ASP A 122 9.25 6.83 15.24
C ASP A 122 8.52 6.78 13.89
N PRO A 123 7.28 6.23 13.86
CA PRO A 123 6.53 6.08 12.63
C PRO A 123 5.97 7.41 12.10
N GLU A 124 5.82 8.44 12.94
CA GLU A 124 5.31 9.75 12.52
C GLU A 124 6.38 10.52 11.75
N GLU A 125 7.61 10.52 12.27
CA GLU A 125 8.76 11.19 11.65
C GLU A 125 9.52 10.31 10.65
N GLY A 126 9.20 9.02 10.56
CA GLY A 126 9.89 8.07 9.69
C GLY A 126 11.37 7.88 10.05
N LYS A 127 11.68 7.84 11.35
CA LYS A 127 13.06 7.75 11.89
C LYS A 127 13.25 6.49 12.70
N ILE A 128 14.42 5.87 12.57
CA ILE A 128 14.81 4.71 13.37
C ILE A 128 16.02 5.09 14.21
N TYR A 129 15.90 4.98 15.52
CA TYR A 129 16.98 5.28 16.45
C TYR A 129 17.70 4.01 16.86
N LEU A 130 19.01 4.11 17.06
CA LEU A 130 19.89 3.02 17.52
C LEU A 130 20.79 3.54 18.63
N ILE A 131 20.85 2.82 19.75
CA ILE A 131 21.71 3.18 20.88
C ILE A 131 22.53 2.00 21.41
N GLY A 132 23.81 2.28 21.67
CA GLY A 132 24.74 1.39 22.34
C GLY A 132 25.01 0.06 21.63
N GLY A 133 25.20 -1.00 22.42
CA GLY A 133 25.65 -2.30 21.96
C GLY A 133 27.11 -2.59 22.33
N TRP A 134 27.66 -3.66 21.77
CA TRP A 134 29.04 -4.12 22.00
C TRP A 134 29.72 -4.40 20.66
N ASP A 135 30.88 -3.79 20.41
CA ASP A 135 31.60 -3.86 19.12
C ASP A 135 32.53 -5.07 18.96
N GLY A 136 32.78 -5.82 20.03
CA GLY A 136 33.84 -6.85 20.06
C GLY A 136 34.85 -6.62 21.18
N GLU A 137 34.95 -5.39 21.68
CA GLU A 137 35.95 -4.99 22.67
C GLU A 137 35.30 -4.27 23.85
N LYS A 138 34.34 -3.37 23.60
CA LYS A 138 33.74 -2.52 24.62
C LYS A 138 32.24 -2.31 24.40
N ASP A 139 31.56 -1.99 25.50
CA ASP A 139 30.22 -1.42 25.42
C ASP A 139 30.27 -0.03 24.78
N LEU A 140 29.23 0.28 24.02
CA LEU A 140 29.08 1.52 23.28
C LEU A 140 28.01 2.40 23.93
N SER A 141 28.21 3.71 23.84
CA SER A 141 27.26 4.76 24.25
C SER A 141 26.92 5.72 23.11
N ASP A 142 27.28 5.36 21.87
CA ASP A 142 26.95 6.15 20.69
C ASP A 142 25.45 6.04 20.36
N PHE A 143 24.93 7.13 19.79
CA PHE A 143 23.51 7.27 19.45
C PHE A 143 23.36 7.70 18.00
N TRP A 144 22.58 6.92 17.26
CA TRP A 144 22.41 7.05 15.82
C TRP A 144 20.94 7.17 15.45
N VAL A 145 20.67 7.86 14.34
CA VAL A 145 19.37 7.89 13.69
C VAL A 145 19.51 7.49 12.23
N PHE A 146 18.54 6.73 11.74
CA PHE A 146 18.35 6.39 10.34
C PHE A 146 17.08 7.05 9.84
N GLU A 147 17.21 7.86 8.79
CA GLU A 147 16.09 8.54 8.14
C GLU A 147 15.57 7.67 6.99
N ILE A 148 14.33 7.19 7.09
CA ILE A 148 13.75 6.23 6.14
C ILE A 148 13.58 6.87 4.74
N ALA A 149 13.19 8.15 4.69
CA ALA A 149 12.94 8.86 3.44
C ALA A 149 14.18 9.00 2.55
N THR A 150 15.35 9.21 3.17
CA THR A 150 16.64 9.40 2.47
C THR A 150 17.52 8.16 2.52
N SER A 151 17.11 7.12 3.26
CA SER A 151 17.89 5.91 3.51
C SER A 151 19.31 6.20 4.03
N SER A 152 19.45 7.18 4.93
CA SER A 152 20.75 7.65 5.42
C SER A 152 20.88 7.55 6.95
N TRP A 153 22.09 7.23 7.41
CA TRP A 153 22.46 7.26 8.82
C TRP A 153 23.03 8.62 9.21
N ARG A 154 22.76 9.04 10.44
CA ARG A 154 23.35 10.23 11.07
C ARG A 154 23.71 9.92 12.52
N LEU A 155 24.92 10.32 12.91
CA LEU A 155 25.35 10.26 14.30
C LEU A 155 24.71 11.43 15.07
N LEU A 156 24.03 11.11 16.17
CA LEU A 156 23.44 12.11 17.07
C LEU A 156 24.39 12.43 18.24
N SER A 157 25.09 11.43 18.77
CA SER A 157 26.02 11.59 19.89
C SER A 157 27.09 10.50 19.83
N GLU A 158 28.37 10.86 20.01
CA GLU A 158 29.48 9.90 20.15
C GLU A 158 29.47 9.18 21.51
N ASP A 159 29.07 9.89 22.57
CA ASP A 159 29.01 9.36 23.92
C ASP A 159 27.85 9.98 24.71
N THR A 160 26.73 9.26 24.72
CA THR A 160 25.52 9.74 25.41
C THR A 160 25.75 9.97 26.91
N ALA A 161 26.76 9.36 27.54
CA ALA A 161 27.08 9.61 28.94
C ALA A 161 27.54 11.06 29.19
N GLN A 162 28.27 11.63 28.23
CA GLN A 162 28.76 13.01 28.30
C GLN A 162 27.63 14.02 28.08
N ASP A 163 26.61 13.61 27.33
CA ASP A 163 25.43 14.42 27.04
C ASP A 163 24.33 14.28 28.12
N GLY A 164 24.66 13.70 29.28
CA GLY A 164 23.71 13.49 30.39
C GLY A 164 22.74 12.32 30.19
N GLY A 165 22.98 11.51 29.16
CA GLY A 165 22.29 10.26 28.88
C GLY A 165 22.92 9.04 29.57
N PRO A 166 22.51 7.83 29.16
CA PRO A 166 22.99 6.60 29.77
C PRO A 166 24.47 6.31 29.44
N GLY A 167 25.20 5.75 30.40
CA GLY A 167 26.54 5.20 30.15
C GLY A 167 26.54 4.00 29.17
N PRO A 168 27.72 3.61 28.66
CA PRO A 168 27.87 2.51 27.70
C PRO A 168 27.18 1.23 28.16
N ARG A 169 26.45 0.57 27.24
CA ARG A 169 25.65 -0.60 27.58
C ARG A 169 25.28 -1.45 26.37
N SER A 170 25.23 -2.75 26.59
CA SER A 170 24.69 -3.77 25.69
C SER A 170 23.60 -4.59 26.37
N CYS A 171 22.76 -5.27 25.58
CA CYS A 171 21.67 -6.15 26.04
C CYS A 171 20.68 -5.49 27.01
N HIS A 172 20.58 -4.16 26.97
CA HIS A 172 19.68 -3.37 27.80
C HIS A 172 18.28 -3.31 27.20
N LYS A 173 17.30 -2.75 27.92
CA LYS A 173 15.95 -2.53 27.40
C LYS A 173 15.71 -1.04 27.21
N VAL A 174 15.29 -0.65 26.02
CA VAL A 174 14.67 0.66 25.76
C VAL A 174 13.16 0.45 25.91
N ARG A 175 12.50 1.31 26.67
CA ARG A 175 11.08 1.22 27.00
C ARG A 175 10.35 2.42 26.47
#